data_AF-A0A1Q5PAC0-F1
#
_entry.id   AF-A0A1Q5PAC0-F1
#
_cell.length_a   1.000
_cell.length_b   1.000
_cell.length_c   1.000
_cell.angle_alpha   90.00
_cell.angle_beta   90.00
_cell.angle_gamma   90.00
#
_symmetry.space_group_name_H-M   'P 1'
#
loop_
_entity.id
_entity.type
_entity.pdbx_description
1 polymer ?
#
loop_
_entity_poly.entity_id
_entity_poly.type
_entity_poly.pdbx_seq_one_letter_code
_entity_poly.pdbx_strand_id
1 'polypeptide(L)'
;MKLGATWLLLFLLLLSLQGFAQEVKLKEVVVRPDLRKEVLGTSQKKADYGHGGSKSYPHYQTAYHIPSKGYSGFIDRIGVYIYHKRSFPDLFRKPNKLQVYLYAVDSAGLPGEPLFPEPLILQPKGNTYWHWIDVSKYNLVLPDEGVFAAVSWPQATKQDSGPYVGMTNECDTCPFYVYRFLTDEPVWIEIDRGRVAKEKGEEEFNQNLMVRLEVSVK
;
A
#
# COMPACT_ATOMS: atom_id res chain seq x y z
N MET A 1 60.38 2.19 -45.97
CA MET A 1 60.11 2.35 -44.52
C MET A 1 58.61 2.09 -44.28
N LYS A 2 58.26 0.91 -43.75
CA LYS A 2 56.87 0.51 -43.40
C LYS A 2 56.71 0.63 -41.89
N LEU A 3 56.30 1.80 -41.39
CA LEU A 3 56.15 2.06 -39.94
C LEU A 3 54.69 2.38 -39.52
N GLY A 4 53.70 2.22 -40.41
CA GLY A 4 52.34 2.71 -40.16
C GLY A 4 51.37 1.70 -39.53
N ALA A 5 51.48 0.41 -39.82
CA ALA A 5 50.44 -0.56 -39.47
C ALA A 5 50.54 -1.07 -38.02
N THR A 6 51.75 -1.24 -37.51
CA THR A 6 51.99 -1.81 -36.17
C THR A 6 51.64 -0.83 -35.05
N TRP A 7 51.88 0.46 -35.27
CA TRP A 7 51.52 1.51 -34.30
C TRP A 7 50.00 1.72 -34.21
N LEU A 8 49.29 1.61 -35.34
CA LEU A 8 47.83 1.71 -35.36
C LEU A 8 47.17 0.54 -34.60
N LEU A 9 47.70 -0.67 -34.76
CA LEU A 9 47.25 -1.87 -34.04
C LEU A 9 47.50 -1.76 -32.53
N LEU A 10 48.65 -1.24 -32.11
CA LEU A 10 48.93 -1.01 -30.69
C LEU A 10 48.02 0.05 -30.08
N PHE A 11 47.70 1.11 -30.84
CA PHE A 11 46.80 2.17 -30.38
C PHE A 11 45.35 1.68 -30.24
N LEU A 12 44.88 0.84 -31.18
CA LEU A 12 43.56 0.19 -31.10
C LEU A 12 43.48 -0.81 -29.93
N LEU A 13 44.55 -1.54 -29.63
CA LEU A 13 44.60 -2.45 -28.48
C LEU A 13 44.56 -1.69 -27.14
N LEU A 14 45.26 -0.56 -27.05
CA LEU A 14 45.25 0.31 -25.87
C LEU A 14 43.89 0.97 -25.62
N LEU A 15 43.14 1.31 -26.67
CA LEU A 15 41.76 1.82 -26.54
C LEU A 15 40.77 0.75 -26.07
N SER A 16 41.00 -0.53 -26.37
CA SER A 16 40.12 -1.62 -25.94
C SER A 16 40.26 -2.00 -24.45
N LEU A 17 41.33 -1.54 -23.79
CA LEU A 17 41.62 -1.82 -22.38
C LEU A 17 41.13 -0.73 -21.43
N GLN A 18 40.60 0.39 -21.94
CA GLN A 18 40.03 1.44 -21.10
C GLN A 18 38.62 1.06 -20.64
N GLY A 19 38.58 0.24 -19.59
CA GLY A 19 37.68 0.51 -18.47
C GLY A 19 36.25 0.03 -18.62
N PHE A 20 36.03 -1.28 -18.52
CA PHE A 20 34.85 -1.80 -17.82
C PHE A 20 35.08 -1.72 -16.30
N ALA A 21 35.43 -0.54 -15.78
CA ALA A 21 35.33 -0.27 -14.37
C ALA A 21 33.85 0.01 -14.08
N GLN A 22 33.03 -1.04 -14.08
CA GLN A 22 31.65 -0.93 -13.68
C GLN A 22 31.67 -0.60 -12.19
N GLU A 23 31.22 0.60 -11.85
CA GLU A 23 31.08 1.05 -10.46
C GLU A 23 30.14 0.06 -9.76
N VAL A 24 30.71 -0.89 -9.02
CA VAL A 24 29.93 -1.87 -8.26
C VAL A 24 29.35 -1.11 -7.09
N LYS A 25 28.17 -0.52 -7.30
CA LYS A 25 27.39 0.10 -6.24
C LYS A 25 26.92 -1.02 -5.33
N LEU A 26 27.69 -1.28 -4.28
CA LEU A 26 27.36 -2.28 -3.28
C LEU A 26 25.97 -1.94 -2.73
N LYS A 27 25.05 -2.89 -2.82
CA LYS A 27 23.74 -2.77 -2.22
C LYS A 27 23.95 -2.64 -0.71
N GLU A 28 23.53 -1.53 -0.13
CA GLU A 28 23.60 -1.31 1.31
C GLU A 28 22.96 -2.50 2.04
N VAL A 29 23.73 -3.14 2.91
CA VAL A 29 23.28 -4.27 3.72
C VAL A 29 22.88 -3.72 5.08
N VAL A 30 21.59 -3.53 5.30
CA VAL A 30 21.05 -3.21 6.61
C VAL A 30 21.01 -4.49 7.45
N VAL A 31 21.97 -4.63 8.36
CA VAL A 31 21.97 -5.75 9.33
C VAL A 31 20.90 -5.46 10.38
N ARG A 32 19.84 -6.26 10.38
CA ARG A 32 18.81 -6.22 11.41
C ARG A 32 19.19 -7.24 12.48
N PRO A 33 19.40 -6.84 13.76
CA PRO A 33 19.48 -7.81 14.86
C PRO A 33 18.17 -8.62 14.93
N ASP A 34 18.10 -9.63 15.79
CA ASP A 34 16.92 -10.50 15.91
C ASP A 34 15.71 -9.68 16.45
N LEU A 35 15.00 -9.00 15.55
CA LEU A 35 13.90 -8.10 15.86
C LEU A 35 12.61 -8.92 16.03
N ARG A 36 11.87 -8.65 17.10
CA ARG A 36 10.58 -9.31 17.33
C ARG A 36 9.58 -8.87 16.26
N LYS A 37 8.74 -9.78 15.78
CA LYS A 37 7.65 -9.46 14.86
C LYS A 37 6.39 -9.10 15.63
N GLU A 38 5.75 -8.00 15.25
CA GLU A 38 4.44 -7.58 15.76
C GLU A 38 3.47 -7.33 14.62
N VAL A 39 2.18 -7.56 14.87
CA VAL A 39 1.11 -7.26 13.92
C VAL A 39 0.27 -6.10 14.45
N LEU A 40 0.31 -4.97 13.74
CA LEU A 40 -0.48 -3.78 14.02
C LEU A 40 -1.68 -3.69 13.08
N GLY A 41 -2.66 -2.86 13.44
CA GLY A 41 -3.89 -2.67 12.68
C GLY A 41 -5.03 -3.59 13.16
N THR A 42 -5.84 -4.07 12.22
CA THR A 42 -7.02 -4.89 12.51
C THR A 42 -6.65 -6.24 13.15
N SER A 43 -7.22 -6.56 14.31
CA SER A 43 -7.05 -7.87 14.98
C SER A 43 -8.01 -8.95 14.45
N GLN A 44 -9.11 -8.55 13.83
CA GLN A 44 -10.15 -9.43 13.31
C GLN A 44 -9.60 -10.38 12.24
N LYS A 45 -9.94 -11.66 12.35
CA LYS A 45 -9.49 -12.69 11.39
C LYS A 45 -10.35 -12.74 10.13
N LYS A 46 -11.60 -12.29 10.20
CA LYS A 46 -12.61 -12.29 9.14
C LYS A 46 -13.36 -10.97 9.17
N ALA A 47 -13.85 -10.56 8.00
CA ALA A 47 -14.67 -9.38 7.86
C ALA A 47 -16.10 -9.63 8.37
N ASP A 48 -16.70 -8.62 9.01
CA ASP A 48 -18.10 -8.67 9.47
C ASP A 48 -19.08 -8.41 8.31
N TYR A 49 -18.64 -7.67 7.31
CA TYR A 49 -19.35 -7.34 6.07
C TYR A 49 -18.30 -6.84 5.05
N GLY A 50 -18.70 -6.55 3.82
CA GLY A 50 -17.71 -6.09 2.84
C GLY A 50 -18.33 -5.39 1.64
N HIS A 51 -18.02 -4.10 1.53
CA HIS A 51 -17.96 -3.38 0.26
C HIS A 51 -17.07 -2.15 0.45
N GLY A 52 -15.85 -2.18 -0.08
CA GLY A 52 -15.09 -0.95 -0.33
C GLY A 52 -15.36 -0.53 -1.77
N GLY A 53 -16.43 0.21 -1.98
CA GLY A 53 -16.74 0.82 -3.27
C GLY A 53 -17.80 1.90 -3.14
N SER A 54 -17.78 2.89 -4.02
CA SER A 54 -18.96 3.71 -4.32
C SER A 54 -19.17 3.72 -5.83
N LYS A 55 -20.42 3.50 -6.27
CA LYS A 55 -20.76 3.60 -7.69
C LYS A 55 -20.73 5.05 -8.17
N SER A 56 -21.05 5.97 -7.28
CA SER A 56 -21.03 7.41 -7.52
C SER A 56 -19.60 7.94 -7.64
N TYR A 57 -18.68 7.33 -6.89
CA TYR A 57 -17.28 7.72 -6.85
C TYR A 57 -16.37 6.51 -7.10
N PRO A 58 -16.18 6.08 -8.36
CA PRO A 58 -15.37 4.90 -8.66
C PRO A 58 -13.87 5.13 -8.39
N HIS A 59 -13.40 6.38 -8.43
CA HIS A 59 -12.00 6.75 -8.25
C HIS A 59 -11.77 7.43 -6.89
N TYR A 60 -11.70 6.62 -5.84
CA TYR A 60 -11.42 7.11 -4.49
C TYR A 60 -10.41 6.22 -3.76
N GLN A 61 -9.78 6.79 -2.74
CA GLN A 61 -8.95 6.07 -1.78
C GLN A 61 -9.68 6.00 -0.44
N THR A 62 -9.66 4.83 0.19
CA THR A 62 -10.02 4.67 1.61
C THR A 62 -8.74 4.44 2.40
N ALA A 63 -8.51 5.25 3.43
CA ALA A 63 -7.39 5.11 4.36
C ALA A 63 -7.84 4.63 5.75
N TYR A 64 -7.00 3.82 6.39
CA TYR A 64 -7.15 3.35 7.77
C TYR A 64 -5.90 3.72 8.58
N HIS A 65 -6.09 4.40 9.71
CA HIS A 65 -4.99 4.73 10.62
C HIS A 65 -4.56 3.49 11.42
N ILE A 66 -3.26 3.23 11.41
CA ILE A 66 -2.63 2.16 12.17
C ILE A 66 -1.64 2.81 13.14
N PRO A 67 -2.03 3.02 14.41
CA PRO A 67 -1.15 3.65 15.39
C PRO A 67 0.05 2.74 15.68
N SER A 68 1.21 3.36 15.94
CA SER A 68 2.44 2.64 16.31
C SER A 68 2.32 1.89 17.63
N LYS A 69 1.40 2.30 18.52
CA LYS A 69 1.26 1.81 19.90
C LYS A 69 2.55 1.90 20.71
N GLY A 70 3.41 2.88 20.41
CA GLY A 70 4.71 3.08 21.05
C GLY A 70 5.80 2.11 20.60
N TYR A 71 5.54 1.28 19.58
CA TYR A 71 6.58 0.47 18.96
C TYR A 71 7.49 1.32 18.07
N SER A 72 8.79 1.00 18.10
CA SER A 72 9.78 1.55 17.16
C SER A 72 10.42 0.40 16.39
N GLY A 73 10.63 0.59 15.09
CA GLY A 73 11.02 -0.52 14.24
C GLY A 73 10.89 -0.27 12.75
N PHE A 74 10.73 -1.35 12.00
CA PHE A 74 10.57 -1.32 10.54
C PHE A 74 9.26 -1.97 10.12
N ILE A 75 8.63 -1.42 9.08
CA ILE A 75 7.49 -2.04 8.43
C ILE A 75 8.00 -3.08 7.44
N ASP A 76 7.62 -4.34 7.64
CA ASP A 76 8.07 -5.45 6.80
C ASP A 76 7.03 -5.87 5.79
N ARG A 77 5.76 -5.92 6.20
CA ARG A 77 4.68 -6.41 5.34
C ARG A 77 3.40 -5.63 5.56
N ILE A 78 2.66 -5.47 4.48
CA ILE A 78 1.32 -4.87 4.50
C ILE A 78 0.31 -5.96 4.15
N GLY A 79 -0.64 -6.20 5.04
CA GLY A 79 -1.71 -7.17 4.87
C GLY A 79 -3.01 -6.47 4.52
N VAL A 80 -3.65 -6.85 3.43
CA VAL A 80 -4.99 -6.36 3.06
C VAL A 80 -5.96 -7.54 3.07
N TYR A 81 -7.10 -7.41 3.74
CA TYR A 81 -8.16 -8.40 3.64
C TYR A 81 -8.99 -8.15 2.39
N ILE A 82 -9.21 -9.19 1.60
CA ILE A 82 -10.08 -9.17 0.43
C ILE A 82 -11.08 -10.30 0.59
N TYR A 83 -12.32 -9.90 0.79
CA TYR A 83 -13.50 -10.73 0.72
C TYR A 83 -13.80 -11.10 -0.74
N HIS A 84 -14.14 -12.36 -0.96
CA HIS A 84 -14.53 -12.86 -2.28
C HIS A 84 -16.01 -13.22 -2.22
N LYS A 85 -16.90 -12.27 -2.55
CA LYS A 85 -18.32 -12.60 -2.70
C LYS A 85 -18.47 -13.41 -3.99
N ARG A 86 -18.61 -14.72 -3.85
CA ARG A 86 -18.74 -15.63 -4.99
C ARG A 86 -20.17 -15.60 -5.52
N SER A 87 -20.49 -14.67 -6.40
CA SER A 87 -21.57 -14.93 -7.34
C SER A 87 -21.05 -15.91 -8.41
N PHE A 88 -21.92 -16.75 -8.98
CA PHE A 88 -21.52 -17.72 -10.00
C PHE A 88 -20.78 -17.08 -11.21
N PRO A 89 -21.15 -15.87 -11.68
CA PRO A 89 -20.37 -15.14 -12.68
C PRO A 89 -18.96 -14.74 -12.23
N ASP A 90 -18.77 -14.44 -10.94
CA ASP A 90 -17.49 -13.94 -10.42
C ASP A 90 -16.45 -15.06 -10.24
N LEU A 91 -16.85 -16.33 -10.27
CA LEU A 91 -15.92 -17.47 -10.18
C LEU A 91 -14.90 -17.50 -11.33
N PHE A 92 -15.28 -16.97 -12.50
CA PHE A 92 -14.46 -16.98 -13.71
C PHE A 92 -13.76 -15.65 -13.98
N ARG A 93 -14.03 -14.63 -13.16
CA ARG A 93 -13.39 -13.31 -13.30
C ARG A 93 -12.11 -13.26 -12.48
N LYS A 94 -11.03 -12.78 -13.10
CA LYS A 94 -9.81 -12.44 -12.35
C LYS A 94 -10.12 -11.25 -11.45
N PRO A 95 -9.75 -11.29 -10.15
CA PRO A 95 -9.95 -10.13 -9.28
C PRO A 95 -9.18 -8.93 -9.83
N ASN A 96 -9.77 -7.74 -9.73
CA ASN A 96 -9.10 -6.52 -10.15
C ASN A 96 -7.83 -6.26 -9.31
N LYS A 97 -6.83 -5.64 -9.94
CA LYS A 97 -5.67 -5.11 -9.22
C LYS A 97 -6.13 -3.99 -8.29
N LEU A 98 -5.53 -3.93 -7.12
CA LEU A 98 -5.67 -2.79 -6.21
C LEU A 98 -4.31 -2.13 -6.00
N GLN A 99 -4.36 -0.85 -5.69
CA GLN A 99 -3.20 -0.06 -5.28
C GLN A 99 -3.22 0.07 -3.77
N VAL A 100 -2.06 -0.10 -3.13
CA VAL A 100 -1.86 0.06 -1.69
C VAL A 100 -0.88 1.21 -1.47
N TYR A 101 -1.24 2.10 -0.55
CA TYR A 101 -0.47 3.27 -0.16
C TYR A 101 -0.19 3.20 1.34
N LEU A 102 0.96 3.75 1.73
CA LEU A 102 1.21 4.13 3.11
C LEU A 102 1.51 5.62 3.14
N TYR A 103 0.89 6.34 4.07
CA TYR A 103 1.12 7.76 4.31
C TYR A 103 1.60 7.95 5.75
N ALA A 104 2.48 8.92 5.94
CA ALA A 104 2.74 9.46 7.27
C ALA A 104 1.48 10.15 7.81
N VAL A 105 1.45 10.37 9.13
CA VAL A 105 0.46 11.24 9.77
C VAL A 105 0.97 12.67 9.69
N ASP A 106 0.16 13.60 9.21
CA ASP A 106 0.50 15.04 9.16
C ASP A 106 0.20 15.75 10.49
N SER A 107 0.48 17.05 10.54
CA SER A 107 0.23 17.88 11.74
C SER A 107 -1.25 18.03 12.11
N ALA A 108 -2.16 17.72 11.19
CA ALA A 108 -3.61 17.74 11.42
C ALA A 108 -4.16 16.36 11.82
N GLY A 109 -3.31 15.34 11.93
CA GLY A 109 -3.75 13.96 12.20
C GLY A 109 -4.33 13.25 10.98
N LEU A 110 -4.11 13.78 9.78
CA LEU A 110 -4.60 13.26 8.50
C LEU A 110 -3.48 12.56 7.73
N PRO A 111 -3.80 11.80 6.66
CA PRO A 111 -2.77 11.23 5.81
C PRO A 111 -1.97 12.33 5.10
N GLY A 112 -0.69 12.43 5.45
CA GLY A 112 0.26 13.39 4.89
C GLY A 112 1.03 12.84 3.70
N GLU A 113 2.36 12.97 3.76
CA GLU A 113 3.25 12.55 2.68
C GLU A 113 3.28 11.02 2.50
N PRO A 114 3.33 10.51 1.26
CA PRO A 114 3.42 9.09 0.99
C PRO A 114 4.79 8.54 1.40
N LEU A 115 4.80 7.34 1.99
CA LEU A 115 6.03 6.62 2.36
C LEU A 115 6.68 5.87 1.18
N PHE A 116 5.99 5.80 0.05
CA PHE A 116 6.50 5.24 -1.20
C PHE A 116 6.35 6.25 -2.34
N PRO A 117 7.29 6.29 -3.30
CA PRO A 117 7.18 7.17 -4.47
C PRO A 117 6.02 6.76 -5.39
N GLU A 118 5.69 5.47 -5.42
CA GLU A 118 4.60 4.91 -6.22
C GLU A 118 3.77 3.95 -5.37
N PRO A 119 2.46 3.82 -5.64
CA PRO A 119 1.62 2.83 -4.96
C PRO A 119 2.09 1.40 -5.25
N LEU A 120 1.96 0.55 -4.23
CA LEU A 120 2.21 -0.88 -4.38
C LEU A 120 1.02 -1.53 -5.07
N ILE A 121 1.30 -2.29 -6.14
CA ILE A 121 0.25 -3.03 -6.85
C ILE A 121 0.06 -4.39 -6.19
N LEU A 122 -1.16 -4.64 -5.69
CA LEU A 122 -1.56 -5.95 -5.21
C LEU A 122 -2.55 -6.61 -6.17
N GLN A 123 -2.18 -7.79 -6.65
CA GLN A 123 -3.04 -8.69 -7.39
C GLN A 123 -3.53 -9.79 -6.43
N PRO A 124 -4.82 -9.81 -6.06
CA PRO A 124 -5.35 -10.83 -5.16
C PRO A 124 -5.17 -12.22 -5.77
N LYS A 125 -4.62 -13.15 -4.99
CA LYS A 125 -4.42 -14.54 -5.41
C LYS A 125 -5.56 -15.41 -4.89
N GLY A 126 -6.43 -15.90 -5.77
CA GLY A 126 -7.43 -16.94 -5.47
C GLY A 126 -8.23 -16.72 -4.18
N ASN A 127 -8.56 -17.82 -3.49
CA ASN A 127 -9.51 -17.87 -2.36
C ASN A 127 -8.91 -17.52 -0.98
N THR A 128 -7.74 -16.88 -0.92
CA THR A 128 -7.21 -16.40 0.38
C THR A 128 -7.84 -15.07 0.72
N TYR A 129 -8.17 -14.85 1.99
CA TYR A 129 -8.73 -13.57 2.43
C TYR A 129 -7.65 -12.53 2.72
N TRP A 130 -6.62 -12.89 3.50
CA TRP A 130 -5.49 -12.01 3.76
C TRP A 130 -4.45 -12.13 2.67
N HIS A 131 -4.09 -10.99 2.08
CA HIS A 131 -3.05 -10.89 1.08
C HIS A 131 -1.95 -9.98 1.59
N TRP A 132 -0.71 -10.49 1.61
CA TRP A 132 0.43 -9.79 2.17
C TRP A 132 1.40 -9.34 1.08
N ILE A 133 1.86 -8.10 1.17
CA ILE A 133 2.91 -7.52 0.34
C ILE A 133 4.16 -7.38 1.19
N ASP A 134 5.28 -7.95 0.73
CA ASP A 134 6.58 -7.75 1.37
C ASP A 134 7.18 -6.40 0.94
N VAL A 135 7.42 -5.55 1.92
CA VAL A 135 8.00 -4.20 1.78
C VAL A 135 9.31 -4.07 2.57
N SER A 136 9.82 -5.14 3.16
CA SER A 136 11.04 -5.14 3.97
C SER A 136 12.25 -4.58 3.21
N LYS A 137 12.32 -4.80 1.89
CA LYS A 137 13.37 -4.28 1.00
C LYS A 137 13.47 -2.75 0.95
N TYR A 138 12.42 -2.04 1.36
CA TYR A 138 12.39 -0.57 1.39
C TYR A 138 12.92 0.00 2.71
N ASN A 139 13.18 -0.84 3.72
CA ASN A 139 13.67 -0.42 5.05
C ASN A 139 12.83 0.72 5.66
N LEU A 140 11.51 0.68 5.48
CA LEU A 140 10.62 1.71 6.00
C LEU A 140 10.64 1.70 7.53
N VAL A 141 11.02 2.81 8.12
CA VAL A 141 10.92 3.03 9.57
C VAL A 141 9.45 3.24 9.92
N LEU A 142 8.99 2.58 10.98
CA LEU A 142 7.65 2.82 11.55
C LEU A 142 7.64 4.21 12.21
N PRO A 143 6.83 5.18 11.74
CA PRO A 143 6.75 6.49 12.37
C PRO A 143 6.10 6.41 13.76
N ASP A 144 6.46 7.33 14.64
CA ASP A 144 6.00 7.36 16.05
C ASP A 144 4.47 7.50 16.16
N GLU A 145 3.85 8.25 15.26
CA GLU A 145 2.40 8.44 15.14
C GLU A 145 1.69 7.23 14.49
N GLY A 146 2.45 6.26 13.97
CA GLY A 146 1.95 5.21 13.09
C GLY A 146 1.83 5.66 11.63
N VAL A 147 0.93 5.04 10.88
CA VAL A 147 0.75 5.32 9.45
C VAL A 147 -0.72 5.25 9.07
N PHE A 148 -1.07 5.90 7.97
CA PHE A 148 -2.31 5.60 7.25
C PHE A 148 -2.03 4.59 6.14
N ALA A 149 -2.74 3.46 6.15
CA ALA A 149 -2.72 2.52 5.05
C ALA A 149 -3.97 2.71 4.19
N ALA A 150 -3.78 3.02 2.91
CA ALA A 150 -4.88 3.28 1.99
C ALA A 150 -4.93 2.31 0.82
N VAL A 151 -6.12 2.12 0.27
CA VAL A 151 -6.34 1.32 -0.95
C VAL A 151 -7.14 2.09 -1.98
N SER A 152 -6.85 1.86 -3.27
CA SER A 152 -7.67 2.34 -4.39
C SER A 152 -7.73 1.33 -5.53
N TRP A 153 -8.60 1.66 -6.49
CA TRP A 153 -8.87 0.87 -7.69
C TRP A 153 -8.55 1.68 -8.95
N PRO A 154 -7.39 1.44 -9.60
CA PRO A 154 -6.97 2.24 -10.75
C PRO A 154 -7.88 2.09 -11.98
N GLN A 155 -8.72 1.04 -12.03
CA GLN A 155 -9.60 0.74 -13.16
C GLN A 155 -11.06 0.54 -12.75
N ALA A 156 -11.50 1.10 -11.63
CA ALA A 156 -12.90 0.98 -11.22
C ALA A 156 -13.82 1.68 -12.23
N THR A 157 -14.82 0.95 -12.69
CA THR A 157 -15.96 1.44 -13.47
C THR A 157 -17.21 1.49 -12.58
N LYS A 158 -18.26 2.21 -12.99
CA LYS A 158 -19.54 2.25 -12.27
C LYS A 158 -20.21 0.87 -12.15
N GLN A 159 -19.78 -0.07 -12.99
CA GLN A 159 -20.26 -1.46 -13.04
C GLN A 159 -19.41 -2.38 -12.16
N ASP A 160 -18.24 -1.95 -11.71
CA ASP A 160 -17.41 -2.72 -10.80
C ASP A 160 -17.95 -2.61 -9.38
N SER A 161 -18.11 -3.75 -8.72
CA SER A 161 -18.32 -3.81 -7.27
C SER A 161 -17.03 -3.62 -6.47
N GLY A 162 -15.91 -3.30 -7.14
CA GLY A 162 -14.56 -3.49 -6.60
C GLY A 162 -14.28 -4.94 -6.19
N PRO A 163 -13.02 -5.32 -5.92
CA PRO A 163 -12.76 -6.40 -4.97
C PRO A 163 -13.35 -5.97 -3.63
N TYR A 164 -14.16 -6.83 -3.03
CA TYR A 164 -14.72 -6.56 -1.71
C TYR A 164 -13.55 -6.56 -0.72
N VAL A 165 -12.97 -5.42 -0.42
CA VAL A 165 -12.03 -5.33 0.70
C VAL A 165 -12.80 -5.65 1.98
N GLY A 166 -12.19 -6.47 2.83
CA GLY A 166 -12.80 -6.84 4.10
C GLY A 166 -12.95 -5.62 4.96
N MET A 167 -14.07 -5.56 5.65
CA MET A 167 -14.33 -4.48 6.55
C MET A 167 -14.56 -4.96 7.98
N THR A 168 -14.17 -4.15 8.95
CA THR A 168 -14.17 -4.49 10.38
C THR A 168 -15.00 -3.50 11.21
N ASN A 169 -15.70 -3.98 12.22
CA ASN A 169 -16.27 -3.12 13.28
C ASN A 169 -15.35 -2.96 14.48
N GLU A 170 -14.10 -3.44 14.41
CA GLU A 170 -13.05 -3.06 15.36
C GLU A 170 -12.74 -1.59 15.18
N CYS A 171 -13.60 -0.72 15.69
CA CYS A 171 -13.28 0.39 16.58
C CYS A 171 -14.50 1.31 16.72
N ASP A 172 -15.04 1.40 17.94
CA ASP A 172 -16.06 2.38 18.30
C ASP A 172 -15.46 3.79 18.57
N THR A 173 -14.14 3.90 18.69
CA THR A 173 -13.45 5.14 19.12
C THR A 173 -12.13 5.45 18.40
N CYS A 174 -11.85 4.89 17.22
CA CYS A 174 -10.59 5.17 16.51
C CYS A 174 -10.74 6.37 15.57
N PRO A 175 -9.81 7.34 15.63
CA PRO A 175 -9.59 8.32 14.57
C PRO A 175 -8.91 7.61 13.38
N PHE A 176 -9.22 7.75 12.10
CA PHE A 176 -10.24 8.43 11.32
C PHE A 176 -10.33 7.67 9.98
N TYR A 177 -11.53 7.51 9.41
CA TYR A 177 -11.67 7.07 8.01
C TYR A 177 -11.58 8.30 7.15
N VAL A 178 -10.64 8.28 6.23
CA VAL A 178 -10.43 9.41 5.35
C VAL A 178 -10.60 8.94 3.93
N TYR A 179 -11.48 9.63 3.22
CA TYR A 179 -11.75 9.40 1.81
C TYR A 179 -11.04 10.48 1.03
N ARG A 180 -10.29 10.07 0.01
CA ARG A 180 -9.78 11.00 -0.99
C ARG A 180 -10.48 10.72 -2.30
N PHE A 181 -11.35 11.63 -2.70
CA PHE A 181 -11.90 11.61 -4.04
C PHE A 181 -10.80 12.12 -4.98
N LEU A 182 -10.47 11.34 -6.01
CA LEU A 182 -9.48 11.73 -7.01
C LEU A 182 -10.11 12.72 -8.00
N THR A 183 -10.46 13.90 -7.48
CA THR A 183 -10.89 15.09 -8.24
C THR A 183 -9.67 15.95 -8.58
N ASP A 184 -9.88 17.09 -9.23
CA ASP A 184 -8.82 18.04 -9.57
C ASP A 184 -8.13 18.61 -8.30
N GLU A 185 -8.82 18.64 -7.16
CA GLU A 185 -8.28 18.99 -5.84
C GLU A 185 -8.53 17.85 -4.86
N PRO A 186 -7.64 16.84 -4.83
CA PRO A 186 -7.91 15.62 -4.09
C PRO A 186 -7.63 15.81 -2.59
N VAL A 187 -8.66 16.21 -1.85
CA VAL A 187 -8.64 16.45 -0.40
C VAL A 187 -9.04 15.19 0.37
N TRP A 188 -8.38 14.99 1.49
CA TRP A 188 -8.70 14.01 2.52
C TRP A 188 -9.88 14.50 3.36
N ILE A 189 -11.01 13.80 3.26
CA ILE A 189 -12.23 14.13 4.02
C ILE A 189 -12.45 13.08 5.10
N GLU A 190 -12.45 13.54 6.35
CA GLU A 190 -12.84 12.73 7.50
C GLU A 190 -14.36 12.50 7.50
N ILE A 191 -14.79 11.24 7.64
CA ILE A 191 -16.22 10.93 7.75
C ILE A 191 -16.63 10.84 9.23
N ASP A 192 -17.46 11.79 9.66
CA ASP A 192 -18.16 11.73 10.94
C ASP A 192 -19.33 10.72 10.87
N ARG A 193 -19.15 9.56 11.51
CA ARG A 193 -20.16 8.50 11.59
C ARG A 193 -21.48 8.96 12.21
N GLY A 194 -21.46 9.94 13.13
CA GLY A 194 -22.65 10.45 13.79
C GLY A 194 -23.57 11.26 12.88
N ARG A 195 -23.01 11.82 11.79
CA ARG A 195 -23.71 12.65 10.82
C ARG A 195 -24.30 11.85 9.65
N VAL A 196 -23.56 10.84 9.15
CA VAL A 196 -23.98 9.99 8.02
C VAL A 196 -25.26 9.19 8.34
N ALA A 197 -25.45 8.75 9.59
CA ALA A 197 -26.65 8.00 9.99
C ALA A 197 -27.97 8.82 9.88
N LYS A 198 -27.89 10.15 9.74
CA LYS A 198 -29.08 11.03 9.68
C LYS A 198 -29.51 11.41 8.26
N GLU A 199 -28.62 11.31 7.29
CA GLU A 199 -28.92 11.69 5.90
C GLU A 199 -29.32 10.45 5.08
N LYS A 200 -30.62 10.14 5.10
CA LYS A 200 -31.24 9.11 4.25
C LYS A 200 -31.12 9.51 2.78
N GLY A 201 -30.00 9.20 2.13
CA GLY A 201 -29.84 9.46 0.70
C GLY A 201 -28.43 9.33 0.16
N GLU A 202 -27.40 9.49 0.99
CA GLU A 202 -26.03 9.18 0.58
C GLU A 202 -25.81 7.65 0.70
N GLU A 203 -25.11 7.04 -0.26
CA GLU A 203 -24.63 5.66 -0.11
C GLU A 203 -23.91 5.61 1.25
N GLU A 204 -24.41 4.80 2.18
CA GLU A 204 -23.79 4.66 3.49
C GLU A 204 -22.32 4.28 3.28
N PHE A 205 -21.41 5.24 3.45
CA PHE A 205 -19.97 5.02 3.60
C PHE A 205 -19.73 4.45 4.99
N ASN A 206 -20.47 3.40 5.29
CA ASN A 206 -20.24 2.58 6.43
C ASN A 206 -19.05 1.73 6.02
N GLN A 207 -17.92 1.95 6.71
CA GLN A 207 -17.15 0.90 7.39
C GLN A 207 -15.65 0.76 7.06
N ASN A 208 -14.95 0.04 7.96
CA ASN A 208 -13.51 0.16 8.16
C ASN A 208 -12.70 -0.81 7.33
N LEU A 209 -11.76 -0.31 6.52
CA LEU A 209 -10.82 -1.14 5.78
C LEU A 209 -10.00 -2.06 6.72
N MET A 210 -10.06 -3.37 6.50
CA MET A 210 -9.23 -4.35 7.21
C MET A 210 -7.81 -4.39 6.65
N VAL A 211 -6.89 -3.71 7.32
CA VAL A 211 -5.46 -3.71 6.98
C VAL A 211 -4.62 -4.03 8.21
N ARG A 212 -3.47 -4.67 7.95
CA ARG A 212 -2.46 -5.01 8.94
C ARG A 212 -1.08 -4.57 8.51
N LEU A 213 -0.24 -4.28 9.47
CA LEU A 213 1.21 -4.15 9.28
C LEU A 213 1.90 -5.23 10.09
N GLU A 214 2.77 -5.99 9.45
CA GLU A 214 3.77 -6.78 10.16
C GLU A 214 5.02 -5.89 10.30
N VAL A 215 5.44 -5.65 11.54
CA VAL A 215 6.57 -4.78 11.87
C VAL A 215 7.65 -5.55 12.62
N SER A 216 8.92 -5.25 12.32
CA SER A 216 10.08 -5.68 13.12
C SER A 216 10.35 -4.64 14.19
N VAL A 217 10.12 -4.97 15.46
CA VAL A 217 10.32 -4.06 16.60
C VAL A 217 11.64 -4.33 17.32
N LYS A 218 12.25 -3.26 17.83
CA LYS A 218 13.45 -3.32 18.67
C LYS A 218 13.13 -3.74 20.10
#